data_AF-A0A0F9B468-F1
#
_entry.id   AF-A0A0F9B468-F1
#
_cell.length_a   1.000
_cell.length_b   1.000
_cell.length_c   1.000
_cell.angle_alpha   90.00
_cell.angle_beta   90.00
_cell.angle_gamma   90.00
#
_symmetry.space_group_name_H-M   'P 1'
#
loop_
_entity.id
_entity.type
_entity.pdbx_description
1 polymer ?
#
loop_
_entity_poly.entity_id
_entity_poly.type
_entity_poly.pdbx_seq_one_letter_code
_entity_poly.pdbx_strand_id
1 'polypeptide(L)' 'AMIHGLNKMIENWERERELHVEIMDYKREINATLDDEDSSRFELEFHTAYLNFFEQVSSSMEKIRKTLMKDEKL' A
#
# COMPACT_ATOMS: atom_id res chain seq x y z
N ALA A 1 15.20 -18.31 7.36
CA ALA A 1 15.37 -18.01 5.92
C ALA A 1 14.09 -17.45 5.29
N MET A 2 12.95 -18.15 5.39
CA MET A 2 11.66 -17.66 4.86
C MET A 2 11.09 -16.45 5.61
N ILE A 3 11.13 -16.47 6.96
CA ILE A 3 10.59 -15.36 7.77
C ILE A 3 11.29 -14.03 7.50
N HIS A 4 12.60 -14.06 7.24
CA HIS A 4 13.38 -12.85 6.93
C HIS A 4 13.03 -12.29 5.54
N GLY A 5 12.82 -13.16 4.55
CA GLY A 5 12.34 -12.76 3.23
C GLY A 5 10.94 -12.15 3.28
N LEU A 6 10.05 -12.75 4.09
CA LEU A 6 8.70 -12.24 4.32
C LEU A 6 8.71 -10.86 4.98
N ASN A 7 9.53 -10.67 6.03
CA ASN A 7 9.66 -9.37 6.70
C ASN A 7 10.18 -8.29 5.76
N LYS A 8 11.24 -8.59 4.99
CA LYS A 8 11.80 -7.62 4.03
C LYS A 8 10.78 -7.23 2.95
N MET A 9 9.97 -8.18 2.50
CA MET A 9 8.92 -7.91 1.51
C MET A 9 7.83 -7.00 2.10
N ILE A 10 7.36 -7.27 3.33
CA ILE A 10 6.41 -6.39 4.03
C ILE A 10 6.99 -4.99 4.21
N GLU A 11 8.26 -4.86 4.62
CA GLU A 11 8.92 -3.56 4.79
C GLU A 11 9.11 -2.77 3.48
N ASN A 12 9.38 -3.44 2.36
CA ASN A 12 9.45 -2.78 1.05
C ASN A 12 8.06 -2.27 0.64
N TRP A 13 7.06 -3.11 0.83
CA TRP A 13 5.67 -2.82 0.55
C TRP A 13 5.15 -1.63 1.36
N GLU A 14 5.42 -1.56 2.66
CA GLU A 14 4.99 -0.40 3.46
C GLU A 14 5.59 0.92 2.93
N ARG A 15 6.84 0.90 2.48
CA ARG A 15 7.47 2.07 1.83
C ARG A 15 6.80 2.42 0.50
N GLU A 16 6.47 1.44 -0.32
CA GLU A 16 5.72 1.66 -1.57
C GLU A 16 4.33 2.25 -1.28
N ARG A 17 3.63 1.73 -0.26
CA ARG A 17 2.34 2.25 0.20
C ARG A 17 2.45 3.73 0.61
N GLU A 18 3.44 4.08 1.41
CA GLU A 18 3.68 5.46 1.85
C GLU A 18 3.86 6.41 0.65
N LEU A 19 4.66 6.01 -0.34
CA LEU A 19 4.84 6.79 -1.58
C LEU A 19 3.52 6.96 -2.36
N HIS A 20 2.71 5.90 -2.46
CA HIS A 20 1.42 5.98 -3.13
C HIS A 20 0.43 6.91 -2.41
N VAL A 21 0.47 6.96 -1.07
CA VAL A 21 -0.31 7.92 -0.28
C VAL A 21 0.15 9.34 -0.54
N GLU A 22 1.47 9.60 -0.47
CA GLU A 22 2.04 10.93 -0.71
C GLU A 22 1.68 11.47 -2.11
N ILE A 23 1.82 10.65 -3.15
CA ILE A 23 1.45 11.02 -4.52
C ILE A 23 -0.05 11.29 -4.63
N MET A 24 -0.88 10.46 -4.00
CA MET A 24 -2.34 10.62 -4.04
C MET A 24 -2.77 11.92 -3.35
N ASP A 25 -2.17 12.24 -2.21
CA ASP A 25 -2.48 13.45 -1.46
C ASP A 25 -2.03 14.70 -2.23
N TYR A 26 -0.83 14.71 -2.81
CA TYR A 26 -0.39 15.78 -3.72
C TYR A 26 -1.35 16.00 -4.89
N LYS A 27 -1.78 14.92 -5.56
CA LYS A 27 -2.74 15.00 -6.66
C LYS A 27 -4.10 15.52 -6.18
N ARG A 28 -4.55 15.10 -5.00
CA ARG A 28 -5.81 15.56 -4.39
C ARG A 28 -5.75 17.05 -4.06
N GLU A 29 -4.64 17.53 -3.53
CA GLU A 29 -4.41 18.95 -3.26
C GLU A 29 -4.50 19.79 -4.53
N ILE A 30 -3.88 19.35 -5.63
CA ILE A 30 -3.99 20.05 -6.91
C ILE A 30 -5.43 20.03 -7.42
N ASN A 31 -6.09 18.87 -7.42
CA ASN A 31 -7.49 18.77 -7.85
C ASN A 31 -8.42 19.69 -7.04
N ALA A 32 -8.13 19.96 -5.76
CA ALA A 32 -8.91 20.87 -4.94
C ALA A 32 -8.79 22.35 -5.38
N THR A 33 -7.78 22.69 -6.18
CA THR A 33 -7.58 24.04 -6.75
C THR A 33 -8.17 24.20 -8.15
N LEU A 34 -8.61 23.11 -8.78
CA LEU A 34 -9.16 23.07 -10.13
C LEU A 34 -10.69 22.95 -10.10
N ASP A 35 -11.36 23.50 -11.12
CA ASP A 35 -12.79 23.27 -11.32
C ASP A 35 -13.07 21.77 -11.58
N ASP A 36 -14.26 21.29 -11.23
CA ASP A 36 -14.60 19.86 -11.34
C ASP A 36 -14.64 19.34 -12.78
N GLU A 37 -14.91 20.21 -13.76
CA GLU A 37 -14.90 19.88 -15.18
C GLU A 37 -13.53 20.07 -15.86
N ASP A 38 -12.50 20.47 -15.11
CA ASP A 38 -11.16 20.68 -15.66
C ASP A 38 -10.53 19.34 -16.08
N SER A 39 -10.21 19.23 -17.38
CA SER A 39 -9.57 18.06 -17.97
C SER A 39 -8.13 17.77 -17.46
N SER A 40 -7.50 18.73 -16.78
CA SER A 40 -6.17 18.58 -16.18
C SER A 40 -6.19 17.91 -14.80
N ARG A 41 -7.38 17.66 -14.22
CA ARG A 41 -7.52 16.95 -12.95
C ARG A 41 -6.88 15.57 -13.03
N PHE A 42 -6.18 15.22 -11.96
CA PHE A 42 -5.58 13.91 -11.82
C PHE A 42 -6.62 12.84 -11.48
N GLU A 43 -6.49 11.69 -12.12
CA GLU A 43 -7.20 10.47 -11.73
C GLU A 43 -6.59 9.87 -10.44
N LEU A 44 -7.44 9.51 -9.49
CA LEU A 44 -7.06 8.98 -8.17
C LEU A 44 -7.51 7.52 -7.95
N GLU A 45 -8.28 6.95 -8.87
CA GLU A 45 -8.88 5.62 -8.71
C GLU A 45 -7.80 4.54 -8.67
N PHE A 46 -6.79 4.64 -9.52
CA PHE A 46 -5.64 3.74 -9.51
C PHE A 46 -4.94 3.70 -8.14
N HIS A 47 -4.66 4.86 -7.53
CA HIS A 47 -4.01 4.92 -6.22
C HIS A 47 -4.90 4.32 -5.13
N THR A 48 -6.20 4.59 -5.18
CA THR A 48 -7.19 4.05 -4.24
C THR A 48 -7.26 2.52 -4.36
N ALA A 49 -7.34 2.00 -5.57
CA ALA A 49 -7.37 0.56 -5.85
C ALA A 49 -6.06 -0.12 -5.40
N TYR A 50 -4.91 0.50 -5.66
CA TYR A 50 -3.61 0.00 -5.21
C TYR A 50 -3.52 -0.08 -3.68
N LEU A 51 -3.91 0.97 -2.97
CA LEU A 51 -3.89 0.99 -1.50
C LEU A 51 -4.84 -0.05 -0.89
N ASN A 52 -6.00 -0.28 -1.51
CA ASN A 52 -6.93 -1.33 -1.08
C ASN A 52 -6.34 -2.74 -1.30
N PHE A 53 -5.78 -2.98 -2.49
CA PHE A 53 -5.07 -4.23 -2.78
C PHE A 53 -3.94 -4.47 -1.77
N PHE A 54 -3.18 -3.43 -1.48
CA PHE A 54 -2.10 -3.47 -0.51
C PHE A 54 -2.57 -3.91 0.88
N GLU A 55 -3.65 -3.31 1.39
CA GLU A 55 -4.20 -3.66 2.70
C GLU A 55 -4.61 -5.15 2.78
N GLN A 56 -5.24 -5.66 1.72
CA GLN A 56 -5.63 -7.07 1.63
C GLN A 56 -4.41 -8.01 1.63
N VAL A 57 -3.39 -7.66 0.86
CA VAL A 57 -2.17 -8.46 0.73
C VAL A 57 -1.36 -8.43 2.03
N SER A 58 -1.17 -7.27 2.64
CA SER A 58 -0.48 -7.12 3.93
C SER A 58 -1.17 -7.91 5.03
N SER A 59 -2.50 -7.87 5.11
CA SER A 59 -3.29 -8.70 6.03
C SER A 59 -3.06 -10.20 5.81
N SER A 60 -2.97 -10.63 4.56
CA SER A 60 -2.71 -12.03 4.20
C SER A 60 -1.30 -12.46 4.58
N MET A 61 -0.29 -11.62 4.33
CA MET A 61 1.10 -11.92 4.69
C MET A 61 1.36 -11.91 6.19
N GLU A 62 0.68 -11.03 6.94
CA GLU A 62 0.71 -11.05 8.41
C GLU A 62 0.20 -12.38 8.99
N LYS A 63 -0.82 -12.99 8.37
CA LYS A 63 -1.31 -14.32 8.78
C LYS A 63 -0.25 -15.38 8.53
N ILE A 64 0.39 -15.38 7.35
CA ILE A 64 1.47 -16.32 7.02
C ILE A 64 2.64 -16.16 8.00
N ARG A 65 3.05 -14.91 8.30
CA ARG A 65 4.12 -14.62 9.26
C ARG A 65 3.80 -15.22 10.63
N LYS A 66 2.58 -15.01 11.13
CA LYS A 66 2.14 -15.54 12.42
C LYS A 66 2.12 -17.07 12.45
N THR A 67 1.74 -17.74 11.36
CA THR A 67 1.78 -19.21 11.27
C THR A 67 3.24 -19.70 11.34
N LEU A 68 4.13 -19.14 10.53
CA LEU A 68 5.55 -19.52 10.54
C LEU A 68 6.21 -19.33 11.92
N MET A 69 5.89 -18.23 12.62
CA MET A 69 6.41 -17.98 13.97
C MET A 69 5.90 -18.95 15.04
N LYS A 70 4.73 -19.55 14.84
CA LYS A 70 4.21 -20.59 15.74
C LYS A 70 4.92 -21.91 15.50
N ASP A 71 5.18 -22.24 14.23
CA ASP A 71 5.84 -23.48 13.84
C ASP A 71 7.33 -23.47 14.20
N GLU A 72 8.01 -22.31 14.15
CA GLU A 72 9.41 -22.15 14.62
C GLU A 72 9.57 -22.17 16.15
N LYS A 73 8.47 -22.13 16.93
CA LYS A 73 8.49 -22.19 18.42
C LYS A 73 8.34 -23.61 18.99
N LEU A 74 8.49 -24.64 18.16
CA LEU A 74 8.58 -26.06 18.54
C LEU A 74 10.00 -26.58 18.32
#